data_AF-A0A972W111-F1
#
_entry.id   AF-A0A972W111-F1
#
_cell.length_a   1.000
_cell.length_b   1.000
_cell.length_c   1.000
_cell.angle_alpha   90.00
_cell.angle_beta   90.00
_cell.angle_gamma   90.00
#
_symmetry.space_group_name_H-M   'P 1'
#
loop_
_entity.id
_entity.type
_entity.pdbx_description
1 polymer ?
#
loop_
_entity_poly.entity_id
_entity_poly.type
_entity_poly.pdbx_seq_one_letter_code
_entity_poly.pdbx_strand_id
1 'polypeptide(L)'
;DAFIKHTNWSPRKARPYIVDNSKELEDRLVSDKVFIGCTATAVGFYGPQGRVLRLAIQDPLLNSKINSFEFNGIKITNLEMETSAIYGLAKLLGHNACSMNAIIANRANGTFSKNPYKPVEELIIYTLDKLAL
;
A
#
# COMPACT_ATOMS: atom_id res chain seq x y z
N ASP A 1 -7.61 -12.36 10.17
CA ASP A 1 -6.61 -13.13 10.95
C ASP A 1 -5.52 -13.82 10.15
N ALA A 2 -5.76 -14.24 8.89
CA ALA A 2 -4.73 -14.91 8.09
C ALA A 2 -3.38 -14.17 8.06
N PHE A 3 -3.40 -12.84 7.86
CA PHE A 3 -2.19 -12.00 7.88
C PHE A 3 -1.45 -12.03 9.23
N ILE A 4 -2.18 -11.95 10.35
CA ILE A 4 -1.62 -12.00 11.70
C ILE A 4 -0.92 -13.34 11.95
N LYS A 5 -1.58 -14.44 11.54
CA LYS A 5 -1.03 -15.79 11.64
C LYS A 5 0.22 -15.96 10.77
N HIS A 6 0.17 -15.51 9.51
CA HIS A 6 1.28 -15.62 8.56
C HIS A 6 2.52 -14.82 8.99
N THR A 7 2.32 -13.61 9.48
CA THR A 7 3.42 -12.73 9.88
C THR A 7 3.95 -13.00 11.29
N ASN A 8 3.25 -13.84 12.07
CA ASN A 8 3.43 -13.95 13.51
C ASN A 8 3.37 -12.56 14.19
N TRP A 9 2.29 -11.82 13.90
CA TRP A 9 2.18 -10.42 14.31
C TRP A 9 2.21 -10.27 15.83
N SER A 10 3.13 -9.44 16.32
CA SER A 10 3.29 -9.19 17.75
C SER A 10 2.02 -8.60 18.37
N PRO A 11 1.47 -9.17 19.46
CA PRO A 11 0.28 -8.64 20.11
C PRO A 11 0.51 -7.27 20.77
N ARG A 12 1.78 -6.85 20.95
CA ARG A 12 2.14 -5.50 21.42
C ARG A 12 2.00 -4.42 20.36
N LYS A 13 1.83 -4.78 19.08
CA LYS A 13 1.60 -3.84 17.99
C LYS A 13 0.10 -3.62 17.83
N ALA A 14 -0.30 -2.48 17.26
CA ALA A 14 -1.68 -2.27 16.84
C ALA A 14 -2.14 -3.43 15.95
N ARG A 15 -3.37 -3.90 16.17
CA ARG A 15 -3.94 -5.00 15.41
C ARG A 15 -4.14 -4.54 13.96
N PRO A 16 -3.61 -5.26 12.96
CA PRO A 16 -3.83 -4.92 11.55
C PRO A 16 -5.32 -4.99 11.23
N TYR A 17 -5.78 -4.04 10.43
CA TYR A 17 -7.13 -4.01 9.87
C TYR A 17 -7.04 -3.82 8.36
N ILE A 18 -8.14 -4.12 7.67
CA ILE A 18 -8.25 -4.00 6.22
C ILE A 18 -9.52 -3.20 5.91
N VAL A 19 -9.44 -2.33 4.92
CA VAL A 19 -10.57 -1.56 4.43
C VAL A 19 -10.48 -1.57 2.91
N ASP A 20 -11.57 -1.98 2.25
CA ASP A 20 -11.62 -1.92 0.78
C ASP A 20 -11.76 -0.48 0.28
N ASN A 21 -11.33 -0.22 -0.94
CA ASN A 21 -11.59 1.04 -1.65
C ASN A 21 -13.08 1.15 -2.06
N SER A 22 -13.40 2.22 -2.78
CA SER A 22 -14.66 2.35 -3.53
C SER A 22 -14.57 1.60 -4.85
N LYS A 23 -15.47 0.63 -5.07
CA LYS A 23 -15.55 -0.12 -6.32
C LYS A 23 -15.89 0.78 -7.52
N GLU A 24 -16.72 1.80 -7.31
CA GLU A 24 -17.06 2.77 -8.35
C GLU A 24 -15.82 3.52 -8.85
N LEU A 25 -14.97 4.01 -7.94
CA LEU A 25 -13.75 4.71 -8.32
C LEU A 25 -12.72 3.75 -8.92
N GLU A 26 -12.59 2.54 -8.38
CA GLU A 26 -11.72 1.50 -8.94
C GLU A 26 -12.06 1.21 -10.40
N ASP A 27 -13.34 0.98 -10.70
CA ASP A 27 -13.79 0.61 -12.04
C ASP A 27 -13.50 1.72 -13.08
N ARG A 28 -13.52 2.99 -12.66
CA ARG A 28 -13.12 4.12 -13.52
C ARG A 28 -11.61 4.19 -13.73
N LEU A 29 -10.85 3.98 -12.65
CA LEU A 29 -9.40 4.16 -12.62
C LEU A 29 -8.63 2.97 -13.20
N VAL A 30 -9.25 1.80 -13.31
CA VAL A 30 -8.54 0.60 -13.79
C VAL A 30 -8.26 0.68 -15.30
N SER A 31 -7.07 0.22 -15.69
CA SER A 31 -6.74 -0.10 -17.08
C SER A 31 -5.54 -1.05 -17.15
N ASP A 32 -5.19 -1.46 -18.36
CA ASP A 32 -3.96 -2.16 -18.72
C ASP A 32 -2.65 -1.53 -18.18
N LYS A 33 -2.66 -0.23 -17.84
CA LYS A 33 -1.52 0.50 -17.28
C LYS A 33 -1.45 0.43 -15.75
N VAL A 34 -2.49 -0.05 -15.09
CA VAL A 34 -2.62 -0.05 -13.62
C VAL A 34 -2.45 -1.46 -13.08
N PHE A 35 -1.59 -1.57 -12.07
CA PHE A 35 -1.44 -2.81 -11.32
C PHE A 35 -2.34 -2.76 -10.08
N ILE A 36 -3.32 -3.66 -10.02
CA ILE A 36 -4.28 -3.76 -8.91
C ILE A 36 -3.69 -4.64 -7.81
N GLY A 37 -3.85 -4.23 -6.56
CA GLY A 37 -3.41 -5.03 -5.43
C GLY A 37 -3.78 -4.45 -4.07
N CYS A 38 -3.29 -5.09 -3.01
CA CYS A 38 -3.46 -4.62 -1.64
C CYS A 38 -2.29 -3.73 -1.24
N THR A 39 -2.58 -2.52 -0.80
CA THR A 39 -1.61 -1.62 -0.19
C THR A 39 -1.42 -1.94 1.29
N ALA A 40 -0.17 -2.10 1.74
CA ALA A 40 0.15 -2.10 3.16
C ALA A 40 0.40 -0.67 3.65
N THR A 41 -0.34 -0.23 4.66
CA THR A 41 -0.14 1.08 5.29
C THR A 41 0.66 0.93 6.58
N ALA A 42 1.81 1.58 6.66
CA ALA A 42 2.68 1.60 7.83
C ALA A 42 2.49 2.90 8.64
N VAL A 43 2.57 2.81 9.96
CA VAL A 43 2.46 3.96 10.88
C VAL A 43 3.73 4.82 10.96
N GLY A 44 4.62 4.74 9.97
CA GLY A 44 5.88 5.47 9.93
C GLY A 44 6.84 4.95 8.86
N PHE A 45 7.89 5.70 8.57
CA PHE A 45 8.75 5.45 7.41
C PHE A 45 9.92 4.49 7.66
N TYR A 46 10.51 4.48 8.86
CA TYR A 46 11.71 3.68 9.15
C TYR A 46 11.37 2.28 9.69
N GLY A 47 11.46 2.09 11.00
CA GLY A 47 11.20 0.81 11.65
C GLY A 47 9.84 0.17 11.28
N PRO A 48 8.74 0.93 11.19
CA PRO A 48 7.44 0.39 10.76
C PRO A 48 7.42 -0.19 9.34
N GLN A 49 8.35 0.23 8.47
CA GLN A 49 8.55 -0.34 7.13
C GLN A 49 9.82 -1.22 7.04
N GLY A 50 10.32 -1.70 8.18
CA GLY A 50 11.46 -2.61 8.26
C GLY A 50 12.82 -1.98 7.99
N ARG A 51 12.96 -0.64 8.03
CA ARG A 51 14.26 0.02 7.88
C ARG A 51 14.95 0.18 9.24
N VAL A 52 16.24 -0.15 9.28
CA VAL A 52 17.10 0.00 10.47
C VAL A 52 18.08 1.12 10.22
N LEU A 53 18.11 2.12 11.11
CA LEU A 53 19.12 3.20 11.09
C LEU A 53 20.17 3.01 12.18
N ARG A 54 19.73 2.72 13.42
CA ARG A 54 20.60 2.48 14.59
C ARG A 54 20.04 1.37 15.48
N LEU A 55 18.82 1.58 15.98
CA LEU A 55 18.11 0.60 16.81
C LEU A 55 17.54 -0.52 15.94
N ALA A 56 17.76 -1.77 16.35
CA ALA A 56 17.21 -2.93 15.66
C ALA A 56 15.67 -2.95 15.72
N ILE A 57 15.06 -3.44 14.65
CA ILE A 57 13.61 -3.69 14.60
C ILE A 57 13.27 -5.04 15.23
N GLN A 58 12.07 -5.14 15.81
CA GLN A 58 11.61 -6.36 16.49
C GLN A 58 11.63 -7.61 15.59
N ASP A 59 11.26 -7.47 14.32
CA ASP A 59 11.17 -8.57 13.36
C ASP A 59 11.84 -8.17 12.04
N PRO A 60 13.12 -8.54 11.84
CA PRO A 60 13.85 -8.25 10.60
C PRO A 60 13.26 -8.91 9.35
N LEU A 61 12.45 -9.97 9.50
CA LEU A 61 11.88 -10.72 8.39
C LEU A 61 10.47 -10.27 8.01
N LEU A 62 9.91 -9.27 8.72
CA LEU A 62 8.52 -8.86 8.55
C LEU A 62 8.19 -8.47 7.11
N ASN A 63 9.07 -7.72 6.43
CA ASN A 63 8.83 -7.33 5.04
C ASN A 63 8.80 -8.52 4.08
N SER A 64 9.65 -9.53 4.28
CA SER A 64 9.63 -10.77 3.50
C SER A 64 8.35 -11.59 3.74
N LYS A 65 7.85 -11.59 4.99
CA LYS A 65 6.56 -12.22 5.33
C LYS A 65 5.39 -11.47 4.68
N ILE A 66 5.41 -10.13 4.70
CA ILE A 66 4.42 -9.29 4.01
C ILE A 66 4.43 -9.58 2.50
N ASN A 67 5.61 -9.61 1.88
CA ASN A 67 5.76 -9.84 0.44
C ASN A 67 5.31 -11.25 -0.01
N SER A 68 5.45 -12.25 0.86
CA SER A 68 5.02 -13.63 0.59
C SER A 68 3.57 -13.92 1.00
N PHE A 69 2.88 -12.95 1.62
CA PHE A 69 1.50 -13.12 2.02
C PHE A 69 0.57 -13.08 0.80
N GLU A 70 -0.26 -14.10 0.68
CA GLU A 70 -1.34 -14.18 -0.29
C GLU A 70 -2.59 -14.71 0.40
N PHE A 71 -3.74 -14.11 0.10
CA PHE A 71 -5.03 -14.59 0.59
C PHE A 71 -6.07 -14.49 -0.52
N ASN A 72 -6.63 -15.62 -0.92
CA ASN A 72 -7.62 -15.72 -2.01
C ASN A 72 -7.14 -15.04 -3.32
N GLY A 73 -5.86 -15.24 -3.68
CA GLY A 73 -5.26 -14.61 -4.87
C GLY A 73 -4.86 -13.14 -4.70
N ILE A 74 -5.19 -12.51 -3.58
CA ILE A 74 -4.82 -11.11 -3.29
C ILE A 74 -3.45 -11.09 -2.63
N LYS A 75 -2.54 -10.30 -3.22
CA LYS A 75 -1.19 -10.04 -2.70
C LYS A 75 -1.05 -8.62 -2.20
N ILE A 76 -0.12 -8.42 -1.27
CA ILE A 76 0.35 -7.09 -0.89
C ILE A 76 1.35 -6.62 -1.93
N THR A 77 1.08 -5.48 -2.57
CA THR A 77 1.78 -5.05 -3.79
C THR A 77 2.68 -3.85 -3.56
N ASN A 78 2.38 -3.03 -2.56
CA ASN A 78 3.11 -1.83 -2.22
C ASN A 78 2.97 -1.48 -0.73
N LEU A 79 3.80 -0.53 -0.29
CA LEU A 79 3.90 -0.09 1.09
C LEU A 79 3.96 1.44 1.14
N GLU A 80 3.04 2.04 1.89
CA GLU A 80 2.90 3.50 2.08
C GLU A 80 2.39 3.80 3.50
N MET A 81 1.80 4.98 3.76
CA MET A 81 1.53 5.45 5.13
C MET A 81 0.12 6.06 5.35
N GLU A 82 -0.78 6.05 4.36
CA GLU A 82 -2.01 6.83 4.42
C GLU A 82 -3.30 6.04 4.08
N THR A 83 -3.22 5.11 3.13
CA THR A 83 -4.37 4.57 2.38
C THR A 83 -5.44 3.94 3.25
N SER A 84 -5.07 3.04 4.17
CA SER A 84 -6.06 2.35 5.03
C SER A 84 -6.85 3.30 5.93
N ALA A 85 -6.21 4.36 6.43
CA ALA A 85 -6.86 5.36 7.27
C ALA A 85 -7.80 6.25 6.44
N ILE A 86 -7.38 6.66 5.24
CA ILE A 86 -8.22 7.40 4.30
C ILE A 86 -9.48 6.61 3.97
N TYR A 87 -9.35 5.33 3.62
CA TYR A 87 -10.49 4.49 3.30
C TYR A 87 -11.41 4.28 4.49
N GLY A 88 -10.85 4.02 5.68
CA GLY A 88 -11.63 3.86 6.91
C GLY A 88 -12.47 5.10 7.20
N LEU A 89 -11.86 6.29 7.17
CA LEU A 89 -12.56 7.54 7.41
C LEU A 89 -13.57 7.86 6.31
N ALA A 90 -13.23 7.65 5.04
CA ALA A 90 -14.14 7.87 3.93
C ALA A 90 -15.41 7.03 4.08
N LYS A 91 -15.30 5.74 4.41
CA LYS A 91 -16.47 4.88 4.64
C LYS A 91 -17.31 5.33 5.83
N LEU A 92 -16.69 5.73 6.93
CA LEU A 92 -17.40 6.24 8.10
C LEU A 92 -18.16 7.54 7.81
N LEU A 93 -17.66 8.35 6.88
CA LEU A 93 -18.26 9.62 6.46
C LEU A 93 -19.21 9.48 5.26
N GLY A 94 -19.37 8.29 4.68
CA GLY A 94 -20.21 8.06 3.50
C GLY A 94 -19.59 8.57 2.18
N HIS A 95 -18.27 8.65 2.10
CA HIS A 95 -17.52 9.07 0.92
C HIS A 95 -16.90 7.88 0.16
N ASN A 96 -16.73 8.08 -1.15
CA ASN A 96 -15.95 7.20 -2.01
C ASN A 96 -14.46 7.58 -1.95
N ALA A 97 -13.56 6.61 -1.80
CA ALA A 97 -12.11 6.83 -1.85
C ALA A 97 -11.40 5.69 -2.60
N CYS A 98 -10.37 6.06 -3.37
CA CYS A 98 -9.44 5.14 -4.02
C CYS A 98 -8.05 5.77 -4.07
N SER A 99 -7.00 4.97 -3.89
CA SER A 99 -5.60 5.38 -3.86
C SER A 99 -4.91 4.98 -5.14
N MET A 100 -4.18 5.92 -5.73
CA MET A 100 -3.27 5.69 -6.85
C MET A 100 -1.85 5.94 -6.36
N ASN A 101 -0.92 5.01 -6.58
CA ASN A 101 0.46 5.12 -6.08
C ASN A 101 1.48 5.01 -7.21
N ALA A 102 2.40 5.98 -7.29
CA ALA A 102 3.55 5.93 -8.18
C ALA A 102 4.70 5.19 -7.48
N ILE A 103 5.19 4.10 -8.07
CA ILE A 103 6.30 3.33 -7.50
C ILE A 103 7.63 3.98 -7.87
N ILE A 104 8.20 4.74 -6.93
CA ILE A 104 9.48 5.46 -7.13
C ILE A 104 10.70 4.66 -6.62
N ALA A 105 10.47 3.62 -5.82
CA ALA A 105 11.52 2.78 -5.24
C ALA A 105 11.07 1.33 -5.19
N ASN A 106 11.76 0.46 -5.92
CA ASN A 106 11.56 -0.98 -5.87
C ASN A 106 12.57 -1.59 -4.89
N ARG A 107 12.12 -1.78 -3.66
CA ARG A 107 12.98 -2.31 -2.58
C ARG A 107 13.34 -3.77 -2.75
N ALA A 108 12.44 -4.57 -3.33
CA ALA A 108 12.71 -5.99 -3.57
C ALA A 108 13.92 -6.18 -4.49
N ASN A 109 14.05 -5.31 -5.50
CA ASN A 109 15.15 -5.36 -6.46
C ASN A 109 16.28 -4.37 -6.16
N GLY A 110 16.16 -3.56 -5.10
CA GLY A 110 17.13 -2.51 -4.76
C GLY A 110 17.25 -1.39 -5.79
N THR A 111 16.26 -1.22 -6.68
CA THR A 111 16.28 -0.22 -7.75
C THR A 111 15.45 1.01 -7.41
N PHE A 112 15.95 2.17 -7.82
CA PHE A 112 15.33 3.47 -7.57
C PHE A 112 15.12 4.19 -8.90
N SER A 113 14.01 4.92 -9.01
CA SER A 113 13.77 5.73 -10.21
C SER A 113 14.84 6.81 -10.33
N LYS A 114 15.47 6.91 -11.50
CA LYS A 114 16.40 8.01 -11.83
C LYS A 114 15.68 9.35 -11.94
N ASN A 115 14.39 9.32 -12.28
CA ASN A 115 13.52 10.50 -12.31
C ASN A 115 12.20 10.15 -11.59
N PRO A 116 12.11 10.37 -10.27
CA PRO A 116 10.92 10.04 -9.50
C PRO A 116 9.72 10.96 -9.80
N TYR A 117 9.95 12.14 -10.39
CA TYR A 117 8.89 13.10 -10.70
C TYR A 117 8.06 12.68 -11.92
N LYS A 118 8.72 12.09 -12.92
CA LYS A 118 8.04 11.61 -14.13
C LYS A 118 6.86 10.66 -13.86
N PRO A 119 7.01 9.55 -13.11
CA PRO A 119 5.87 8.66 -12.84
C PRO A 119 4.79 9.31 -11.97
N VAL A 120 5.12 10.35 -11.18
CA VAL A 120 4.14 11.10 -10.41
C VAL A 120 3.31 12.00 -11.34
N GLU A 121 3.95 12.72 -12.25
CA GLU A 121 3.27 13.55 -13.25
C GLU A 121 2.35 12.72 -14.15
N GLU A 122 2.85 11.58 -14.64
CA GLU A 122 2.05 10.63 -15.44
C GLU A 122 0.83 10.11 -14.66
N LEU A 123 1.00 9.83 -13.36
CA LEU A 123 -0.09 9.37 -12.50
C LEU A 123 -1.14 10.46 -12.28
N ILE A 124 -0.71 11.72 -12.08
CA ILE A 124 -1.62 12.86 -11.90
C ILE A 124 -2.48 13.03 -13.15
N ILE A 125 -1.86 13.11 -14.33
CA ILE A 125 -2.57 13.27 -15.60
C ILE A 125 -3.54 12.10 -15.81
N TYR A 126 -3.06 10.86 -15.66
CA TYR A 126 -3.89 9.66 -15.80
C TYR A 126 -5.12 9.69 -14.89
N THR A 127 -4.92 10.03 -13.61
CA THR A 127 -6.01 10.05 -12.62
C THR A 127 -7.04 11.12 -12.94
N LEU A 128 -6.60 12.32 -13.34
CA LEU A 128 -7.51 13.40 -13.72
C LEU A 128 -8.30 13.05 -14.98
N ASP A 129 -7.66 12.49 -16.01
CA ASP A 129 -8.31 12.07 -17.24
C ASP A 129 -9.39 11.01 -17.00
N LYS A 130 -9.13 10.07 -16.08
CA LYS A 130 -10.08 9.00 -15.72
C LYS A 130 -11.26 9.48 -14.87
N LEU A 131 -11.11 10.59 -14.14
CA LEU A 131 -12.15 11.12 -13.26
C LEU A 131 -12.99 12.23 -13.90
N ALA A 132 -12.43 12.97 -14.85
CA ALA A 132 -13.11 14.06 -15.54
C ALA A 132 -14.05 13.59 -16.67
N LEU A 133 -13.91 12.34 -17.10
CA LEU A 133 -14.78 11.66 -18.07
C LEU A 133 -15.89 10.87 -17.37
#